data_AF-A0A6B3CJS1-F1
#
_entry.id   AF-A0A6B3CJS1-F1
#
_cell.length_a   1.000
_cell.length_b   1.000
_cell.length_c   1.000
_cell.angle_alpha   90.00
_cell.angle_beta   90.00
_cell.angle_gamma   90.00
#
_symmetry.space_group_name_H-M   'P 1'
#
loop_
_entity.id
_entity.type
_entity.pdbx_description
1 polymer ?
#
loop_
_entity_poly.entity_id
_entity_poly.type
_entity_poly.pdbx_seq_one_letter_code
_entity_poly.pdbx_strand_id
1 'polypeptide(L)'
;GQLVLDVSTMPADFAFLVIIYTVAATGARWASRTALVTGLCAAPLAQLRWSDSELGMGTTIAVTVFQAVPFALAWVLGDSVRTRRAYFAQLEERATRLEKEREAQAKVAVAAERARIARELHDVVAHNVSVMVVQADGAAYVMDAAPDQAKKALETISSTGRQALAEMRRLLGVLRTGEHQEAGEYVPQPDVQQIEDLVEQCRTSGLPVDFKVEGTPRQLPSGVELTAY
;
A
#
# COMPACT_ATOMS: atom_id res chain seq x y z
N GLY A 1 0.33 -47.52 36.63
CA GLY A 1 -0.82 -47.93 37.45
C GLY A 1 -2.07 -47.81 36.62
N GLN A 2 -2.38 -48.85 35.88
CA GLN A 2 -3.42 -48.90 34.84
C GLN A 2 -4.58 -49.78 35.34
N LEU A 3 -5.02 -49.56 36.60
CA LEU A 3 -5.81 -50.55 37.35
C LEU A 3 -6.76 -49.96 38.41
N VAL A 4 -7.25 -48.72 38.26
CA VAL A 4 -8.17 -48.13 39.26
C VAL A 4 -9.46 -47.52 38.67
N LEU A 5 -9.59 -47.42 37.35
CA LEU A 5 -10.83 -46.98 36.72
C LEU A 5 -11.10 -47.86 35.51
N ASP A 6 -11.95 -48.87 35.70
CA ASP A 6 -12.49 -49.76 34.66
C ASP A 6 -13.49 -48.98 33.79
N VAL A 7 -12.97 -47.96 33.10
CA VAL A 7 -13.67 -47.22 32.06
C VAL A 7 -12.92 -47.59 30.79
N SER A 8 -13.48 -48.54 30.04
CA SER A 8 -12.95 -48.91 28.72
C SER A 8 -13.09 -47.68 27.82
N THR A 9 -12.03 -46.87 27.72
CA THR A 9 -11.94 -45.79 26.74
C THR A 9 -11.91 -46.42 25.36
N MET A 10 -13.10 -46.58 24.77
CA MET A 10 -13.23 -47.09 23.41
C MET A 10 -12.65 -46.04 22.46
N PRO A 11 -11.97 -46.45 21.36
CA PRO A 11 -11.52 -45.54 20.31
C PRO A 11 -12.65 -44.63 19.75
N ALA A 12 -13.90 -45.10 19.89
CA ALA A 12 -15.11 -44.36 19.57
C ALA A 12 -15.25 -43.03 20.35
N ASP A 13 -14.77 -42.94 21.60
CA ASP A 13 -14.88 -41.72 22.41
C ASP A 13 -14.00 -40.59 21.86
N PHE A 14 -12.78 -40.93 21.44
CA PHE A 14 -11.88 -39.99 20.78
C PHE A 14 -12.44 -39.57 19.41
N ALA A 15 -13.00 -40.51 18.66
CA ALA A 15 -13.66 -40.20 17.39
C ALA A 15 -14.86 -39.25 17.60
N PHE A 16 -15.65 -39.46 18.66
CA PHE A 16 -16.79 -38.59 19.00
C PHE A 16 -16.35 -37.19 19.40
N LEU A 17 -15.27 -37.05 20.17
CA LEU A 17 -14.70 -35.75 20.52
C LEU A 17 -14.18 -35.01 19.28
N VAL A 18 -13.50 -35.71 18.36
CA VAL A 18 -13.02 -35.15 17.10
C VAL A 18 -14.18 -34.73 16.20
N ILE A 19 -15.25 -35.54 16.11
CA ILE A 19 -16.45 -35.24 15.35
C ILE A 19 -17.17 -34.02 15.93
N ILE A 20 -17.36 -33.95 17.25
CA ILE A 20 -18.00 -32.80 17.91
C ILE A 20 -17.16 -31.54 17.74
N TYR A 21 -15.83 -31.62 17.93
CA TYR A 21 -14.94 -30.49 17.71
C TYR A 21 -15.00 -30.02 16.25
N THR A 22 -14.99 -30.94 15.29
CA THR A 22 -15.01 -30.61 13.86
C THR A 22 -16.37 -30.01 13.47
N VAL A 23 -17.49 -30.60 13.88
CA VAL A 23 -18.83 -30.07 13.65
C VAL A 23 -19.04 -28.72 14.35
N ALA A 24 -18.50 -28.54 15.56
CA ALA A 24 -18.51 -27.26 16.27
C ALA A 24 -17.56 -26.23 15.63
N ALA A 25 -16.48 -26.65 14.95
CA ALA A 25 -15.58 -25.75 14.23
C ALA A 25 -16.10 -25.37 12.83
N THR A 26 -16.86 -26.24 12.15
CA THR A 26 -17.21 -26.07 10.71
C THR A 26 -18.70 -26.07 10.38
N GLY A 27 -19.58 -26.65 11.20
CA GLY A 27 -21.02 -26.81 10.91
C GLY A 27 -21.90 -25.59 11.20
N ALA A 28 -23.23 -25.67 11.08
CA ALA A 28 -24.12 -24.55 11.42
C ALA A 28 -24.34 -24.38 12.94
N ARG A 29 -24.65 -23.16 13.43
CA ARG A 29 -24.85 -22.88 14.88
C ARG A 29 -25.97 -23.73 15.49
N TRP A 30 -26.99 -24.05 14.70
CA TRP A 30 -28.08 -24.93 15.12
C TRP A 30 -27.60 -26.38 15.28
N ALA A 31 -26.77 -26.88 14.36
CA ALA A 31 -26.22 -28.24 14.40
C ALA A 31 -25.28 -28.46 15.60
N SER A 32 -24.48 -27.44 15.94
CA SER A 32 -23.60 -27.47 17.12
C SER A 32 -24.39 -27.48 18.43
N ARG A 33 -25.50 -26.73 18.50
CA ARG A 33 -26.40 -26.70 19.67
C ARG A 33 -27.20 -28.00 19.78
N THR A 34 -27.68 -28.56 18.68
CA THR A 34 -28.38 -29.86 18.70
C THR A 34 -27.45 -30.99 19.08
N ALA A 35 -26.19 -31.00 18.61
CA ALA A 35 -25.22 -32.02 19.00
C ALA A 35 -24.91 -32.00 20.51
N LEU A 36 -24.81 -30.81 21.11
CA LEU A 36 -24.62 -30.67 22.56
C LEU A 36 -25.85 -31.14 23.34
N VAL A 37 -27.06 -30.75 22.93
CA VAL A 37 -28.31 -31.21 23.56
C VAL A 37 -28.46 -32.73 23.44
N THR A 38 -28.21 -33.30 22.26
CA THR A 38 -28.30 -34.75 22.04
C THR A 38 -27.25 -35.50 22.86
N GLY A 39 -26.02 -35.02 22.95
CA GLY A 39 -24.97 -35.62 23.77
C GLY A 39 -25.27 -35.54 25.26
N LEU A 40 -25.78 -34.41 25.75
CA LEU A 40 -26.14 -34.20 27.14
C LEU A 40 -27.37 -35.03 27.56
N CYS A 41 -28.31 -35.27 26.64
CA CYS A 41 -29.53 -36.03 26.90
C CYS A 41 -29.37 -37.55 26.68
N ALA A 42 -28.48 -37.99 25.79
CA ALA A 42 -28.31 -39.41 25.47
C ALA A 42 -27.75 -40.22 26.65
N ALA A 43 -26.79 -39.67 27.40
CA ALA A 43 -26.18 -40.34 28.56
C ALA A 43 -27.19 -40.61 29.71
N PRO A 44 -27.99 -39.63 30.19
CA PRO A 44 -29.00 -39.90 31.21
C PRO A 44 -30.15 -40.77 30.71
N LEU A 45 -30.52 -40.69 29.42
CA LEU A 45 -31.53 -41.58 28.83
C LEU A 45 -31.06 -43.05 28.77
N ALA A 46 -29.77 -43.29 28.50
CA ALA A 46 -29.19 -44.63 28.53
C ALA A 46 -29.16 -45.21 29.95
N GLN A 47 -28.83 -44.39 30.96
CA GLN A 47 -28.83 -44.77 32.38
C GLN A 47 -30.24 -45.10 32.90
N LEU A 48 -31.27 -44.35 32.47
CA LEU A 48 -32.66 -44.64 32.84
C LEU A 48 -33.19 -45.93 32.19
N ARG A 49 -32.67 -46.32 31.02
CA ARG A 49 -33.18 -47.44 30.21
C ARG A 49 -32.55 -48.79 30.59
N TRP A 50 -31.31 -48.79 31.07
CA TRP A 50 -30.59 -49.97 31.57
C TRP A 50 -30.14 -49.76 33.02
N SER A 51 -31.07 -49.34 33.87
CA SER A 51 -30.85 -49.31 35.32
C SER A 51 -30.84 -50.74 35.88
N ASP A 52 -29.81 -51.51 35.56
CA ASP A 52 -29.41 -52.65 36.38
C ASP A 52 -28.54 -52.10 37.53
N SER A 53 -28.95 -52.36 38.78
CA SER A 53 -28.16 -52.33 40.03
C SER A 53 -27.96 -51.02 40.84
N GLU A 54 -28.28 -51.14 42.14
CA GLU A 54 -27.51 -50.85 43.38
C GLU A 54 -26.56 -49.63 43.54
N LEU A 55 -26.36 -48.78 42.53
CA LEU A 55 -25.53 -47.58 42.67
C LEU A 55 -26.31 -46.45 43.35
N GLY A 56 -25.75 -45.89 44.43
CA GLY A 56 -26.33 -44.73 45.12
C GLY A 56 -26.41 -43.50 44.21
N MET A 57 -27.50 -42.72 44.34
CA MET A 57 -27.82 -41.55 43.50
C MET A 57 -26.65 -40.57 43.30
N GLY A 58 -25.79 -40.38 44.32
CA GLY A 58 -24.62 -39.50 44.23
C GLY A 58 -23.56 -39.97 43.22
N THR A 59 -23.33 -41.28 43.10
CA THR A 59 -22.33 -41.85 42.18
C THR A 59 -22.79 -41.69 40.72
N THR A 60 -24.07 -41.89 40.45
CA THR A 60 -24.67 -41.71 39.11
C THR A 60 -24.55 -40.26 38.63
N ILE A 61 -24.78 -39.29 39.52
CA ILE A 61 -24.60 -37.86 39.21
C ILE A 61 -23.12 -37.56 38.92
N ALA A 62 -22.20 -38.07 39.74
CA ALA A 62 -20.77 -37.83 39.57
C ALA A 62 -20.22 -38.35 38.23
N VAL A 63 -20.58 -39.58 37.84
CA VAL A 63 -20.16 -40.17 36.56
C VAL A 63 -20.75 -39.40 35.37
N THR A 64 -22.02 -38.99 35.45
CA THR A 64 -22.68 -38.22 34.39
C THR A 64 -22.01 -36.85 34.19
N VAL A 65 -21.71 -36.14 35.29
CA VAL A 65 -21.00 -34.86 35.22
C VAL A 65 -19.61 -35.06 34.64
N PHE A 66 -18.86 -36.07 35.13
CA PHE A 66 -17.50 -36.36 34.66
C PHE A 66 -17.45 -36.62 33.15
N GLN A 67 -18.40 -37.37 32.60
CA GLN A 67 -18.50 -37.60 31.15
C GLN A 67 -18.91 -36.34 30.37
N ALA A 68 -19.79 -35.49 30.93
CA ALA A 68 -20.27 -34.28 30.23
C ALA A 68 -19.20 -33.18 30.09
N VAL A 69 -18.27 -33.06 31.04
CA VAL A 69 -17.23 -32.02 31.05
C VAL A 69 -16.37 -31.98 29.77
N PRO A 70 -15.75 -33.08 29.30
CA PRO A 70 -14.92 -33.05 28.09
C PRO A 70 -15.72 -32.71 26.82
N PHE A 71 -16.99 -33.11 26.73
CA PHE A 71 -17.86 -32.71 25.61
C PHE A 71 -18.16 -31.21 25.62
N ALA A 72 -18.48 -30.66 26.81
CA ALA A 72 -18.68 -29.23 26.97
C ALA A 72 -17.40 -28.44 26.62
N LEU A 73 -16.24 -28.90 27.08
CA LEU A 73 -14.94 -28.27 26.75
C LEU A 73 -14.64 -28.33 25.25
N ALA A 74 -14.82 -29.47 24.60
CA ALA A 74 -14.61 -29.62 23.16
C ALA A 74 -15.54 -28.70 22.36
N TRP A 75 -16.80 -28.57 22.78
CA TRP A 75 -17.77 -27.67 22.16
C TRP A 75 -17.38 -26.20 22.32
N VAL A 76 -17.03 -25.76 23.54
CA VAL A 76 -16.59 -24.39 23.82
C VAL A 76 -15.33 -24.05 23.02
N LEU A 77 -14.37 -24.97 22.92
CA LEU A 77 -13.16 -24.78 22.13
C LEU A 77 -13.48 -24.66 20.64
N GLY A 78 -14.36 -25.51 20.10
CA GLY A 78 -14.78 -25.43 18.70
C GLY A 78 -15.50 -24.12 18.36
N ASP A 79 -16.43 -23.68 19.21
CA ASP A 79 -17.14 -22.40 19.03
C ASP A 79 -16.19 -21.20 19.16
N SER A 80 -15.23 -21.26 20.09
CA SER A 80 -14.18 -20.24 20.26
C SER A 80 -13.26 -20.15 19.03
N VAL A 81 -12.83 -21.28 18.46
CA VAL A 81 -12.02 -21.30 17.23
C VAL A 81 -12.81 -20.75 16.05
N ARG A 82 -14.08 -21.12 15.92
CA ARG A 82 -14.95 -20.60 14.86
C ARG A 82 -15.15 -19.09 14.95
N THR A 83 -15.47 -18.58 16.14
CA THR A 83 -15.68 -17.14 16.36
C THR A 83 -14.40 -16.35 16.08
N ARG A 84 -13.24 -16.87 16.52
CA ARG A 84 -11.94 -16.29 16.17
C ARG A 84 -11.69 -16.28 14.67
N ARG A 85 -11.92 -17.40 13.97
CA ARG A 85 -11.75 -17.47 12.51
C ARG A 85 -12.64 -16.48 11.77
N ALA A 86 -13.92 -16.38 12.14
CA ALA A 86 -14.84 -15.42 11.54
C ALA A 86 -14.40 -13.98 11.79
N TYR A 87 -13.90 -13.67 13.00
CA TYR A 87 -13.37 -12.36 13.33
C TYR A 87 -12.11 -12.01 12.52
N PHE A 88 -11.17 -12.94 12.38
CA PHE A 88 -9.97 -12.75 11.55
C PHE A 88 -10.31 -12.56 10.07
N ALA A 89 -11.23 -13.35 9.52
CA ALA A 89 -11.68 -13.19 8.15
C ALA A 89 -12.31 -11.80 7.91
N GLN A 90 -13.10 -11.29 8.86
CA GLN A 90 -13.65 -9.94 8.78
C GLN A 90 -12.58 -8.86 8.88
N LEU A 91 -11.55 -9.05 9.71
CA LEU A 91 -10.43 -8.11 9.80
C LEU A 91 -9.62 -8.08 8.50
N GLU A 92 -9.35 -9.24 7.90
CA GLU A 92 -8.65 -9.36 6.63
C GLU A 92 -9.44 -8.71 5.49
N GLU A 93 -10.75 -8.93 5.44
CA GLU A 93 -11.63 -8.25 4.46
C GLU A 93 -11.63 -6.73 4.66
N ARG A 94 -11.64 -6.24 5.90
CA ARG A 94 -11.55 -4.81 6.19
C ARG A 94 -10.19 -4.23 5.82
N ALA A 95 -9.11 -4.94 6.11
CA ALA A 95 -7.75 -4.51 5.78
C ALA A 95 -7.58 -4.39 4.25
N THR A 96 -7.97 -5.42 3.50
CA THR A 96 -7.90 -5.40 2.03
C THR A 96 -8.80 -4.33 1.40
N ARG A 97 -9.96 -4.03 1.98
CA ARG A 97 -10.81 -2.89 1.56
C ARG A 97 -10.12 -1.56 1.81
N LEU A 98 -9.57 -1.35 3.00
CA LEU A 98 -8.86 -0.11 3.36
C LEU A 98 -7.62 0.12 2.50
N GLU A 99 -6.87 -0.93 2.17
CA GLU A 99 -5.74 -0.86 1.23
C GLU A 99 -6.19 -0.36 -0.15
N LYS A 100 -7.24 -0.98 -0.72
CA LYS A 100 -7.82 -0.56 -2.00
C LYS A 100 -8.35 0.87 -1.97
N GLU A 101 -9.01 1.27 -0.89
CA GLU A 101 -9.50 2.64 -0.71
C GLU A 101 -8.34 3.64 -0.62
N ARG A 102 -7.28 3.33 0.10
CA ARG A 102 -6.07 4.17 0.17
C ARG A 102 -5.40 4.32 -1.18
N GLU A 103 -5.24 3.24 -1.94
CA GLU A 103 -4.69 3.30 -3.30
C GLU A 103 -5.54 4.15 -4.23
N ALA A 104 -6.87 4.01 -4.16
CA ALA A 104 -7.79 4.84 -4.94
C ALA A 104 -7.70 6.31 -4.55
N GLN A 105 -7.68 6.62 -3.25
CA GLN A 105 -7.53 7.99 -2.74
C GLN A 105 -6.19 8.60 -3.13
N ALA A 106 -5.09 7.84 -3.07
CA ALA A 106 -3.78 8.31 -3.49
C ALA A 106 -3.78 8.69 -4.98
N LYS A 107 -4.36 7.86 -5.84
CA LYS A 107 -4.49 8.15 -7.28
C LYS A 107 -5.32 9.41 -7.54
N VAL A 108 -6.43 9.58 -6.83
CA VAL A 108 -7.28 10.78 -6.92
C VAL A 108 -6.52 12.02 -6.44
N ALA A 109 -5.78 11.92 -5.34
CA ALA A 109 -4.98 13.02 -4.81
C ALA A 109 -3.89 13.46 -5.79
N VAL A 110 -3.14 12.51 -6.38
CA VAL A 110 -2.12 12.81 -7.40
C VAL A 110 -2.75 13.46 -8.64
N ALA A 111 -3.91 12.98 -9.11
CA ALA A 111 -4.61 13.59 -10.23
C ALA A 111 -5.09 15.02 -9.92
N ALA A 112 -5.63 15.24 -8.71
CA ALA A 112 -6.07 16.56 -8.25
C ALA A 112 -4.89 17.54 -8.12
N GLU A 113 -3.75 17.06 -7.63
CA GLU A 113 -2.50 17.81 -7.54
C GLU A 113 -2.01 18.24 -8.93
N ARG A 114 -1.91 17.30 -9.87
CA ARG A 114 -1.54 17.58 -11.26
C ARG A 114 -2.47 18.61 -11.91
N ALA A 115 -3.78 18.50 -11.68
CA ALA A 115 -4.76 19.45 -12.19
C ALA A 115 -4.66 20.84 -11.51
N ARG A 116 -4.21 20.91 -10.25
CA ARG A 116 -3.92 22.19 -9.59
C ARG A 116 -2.67 22.84 -10.18
N ILE A 117 -1.58 22.10 -10.30
CA ILE A 117 -0.33 22.57 -10.91
C ILE A 117 -0.57 23.07 -12.33
N ALA A 118 -1.33 22.33 -13.15
CA ALA A 118 -1.64 22.76 -14.51
C ALA A 118 -2.40 24.10 -14.57
N ARG A 119 -3.31 24.35 -13.62
CA ARG A 119 -4.02 25.63 -13.51
C ARG A 119 -3.11 26.76 -13.05
N GLU A 120 -2.28 26.53 -12.03
CA GLU A 120 -1.29 27.52 -11.58
C GLU A 120 -0.34 27.91 -12.72
N LEU A 121 0.13 26.93 -13.50
CA LEU A 121 0.95 27.16 -14.69
C LEU A 121 0.18 27.96 -15.75
N HIS A 122 -1.07 27.59 -16.03
CA HIS A 122 -1.90 28.28 -17.00
C HIS A 122 -2.15 29.74 -16.60
N ASP A 123 -2.43 30.01 -15.33
CA ASP A 123 -2.69 31.35 -14.81
C ASP A 123 -1.45 32.25 -14.94
N VAL A 124 -0.26 31.73 -14.60
CA VAL A 124 1.01 32.45 -14.78
C VAL A 124 1.27 32.76 -16.26
N VAL A 125 1.05 31.80 -17.16
CA VAL A 125 1.24 32.00 -18.60
C VAL A 125 0.22 33.01 -19.14
N ALA A 126 -1.06 32.85 -18.82
CA ALA A 126 -2.13 33.72 -19.28
C ALA A 126 -1.89 35.17 -18.82
N HIS A 127 -1.47 35.37 -17.57
CA HIS A 127 -1.15 36.69 -17.04
C HIS A 127 0.01 37.35 -17.79
N ASN A 128 1.13 36.64 -17.95
CA ASN A 128 2.30 37.17 -18.65
C ASN A 128 2.00 37.48 -20.13
N VAL A 129 1.27 36.61 -20.81
CA VAL A 129 0.83 36.85 -22.19
C VAL A 129 -0.08 38.07 -22.28
N SER A 130 -1.03 38.23 -21.35
CA SER A 130 -1.90 39.41 -21.31
C SER A 130 -1.09 40.71 -21.15
N VAL A 131 -0.07 40.74 -20.30
CA VAL A 131 0.81 41.91 -20.14
C VAL A 131 1.59 42.19 -21.42
N MET A 132 2.14 41.16 -22.08
CA MET A 132 2.86 41.33 -23.34
C MET A 132 1.97 41.86 -24.45
N VAL A 133 0.72 41.41 -24.55
CA VAL A 133 -0.25 41.90 -25.54
C VAL A 133 -0.52 43.39 -25.32
N VAL A 134 -0.82 43.81 -24.08
CA VAL A 134 -1.06 45.22 -23.75
C VAL A 134 0.18 46.09 -24.05
N GLN A 135 1.38 45.60 -23.76
CA GLN A 135 2.61 46.32 -24.08
C GLN A 135 2.88 46.39 -25.59
N ALA A 136 2.55 45.33 -26.34
CA ALA A 136 2.71 45.30 -27.79
C ALA A 136 1.77 46.31 -28.46
N ASP A 137 0.51 46.36 -28.01
CA ASP A 137 -0.47 47.34 -28.48
C ASP A 137 -0.02 48.78 -28.18
N GLY A 138 0.50 49.02 -26.97
CA GLY A 138 1.06 50.31 -26.58
C GLY A 138 2.29 50.70 -27.42
N ALA A 139 3.18 49.75 -27.70
CA ALA A 139 4.35 49.97 -28.56
C ALA A 139 3.95 50.31 -29.99
N ALA A 140 2.95 49.60 -30.54
CA ALA A 140 2.39 49.85 -31.86
C ALA A 140 1.75 51.25 -31.95
N TYR A 141 1.03 51.66 -30.90
CA TYR A 141 0.38 52.96 -30.84
C TYR A 141 1.36 54.15 -30.87
N VAL A 142 2.53 54.03 -30.23
CA VAL A 142 3.52 55.12 -30.13
C VAL A 142 4.69 55.00 -31.10
N MET A 143 4.66 54.04 -32.03
CA MET A 143 5.83 53.68 -32.85
C MET A 143 6.38 54.86 -33.66
N ASP A 144 5.51 55.63 -34.31
CA ASP A 144 5.91 56.79 -35.13
C ASP A 144 6.12 58.06 -34.29
N ALA A 145 5.34 58.22 -33.21
CA ALA A 145 5.35 59.44 -32.40
C ALA A 145 6.46 59.48 -31.33
N ALA A 146 6.84 58.32 -30.80
CA ALA A 146 7.85 58.17 -29.75
C ALA A 146 8.61 56.84 -29.90
N PRO A 147 9.48 56.71 -30.91
CA PRO A 147 10.18 55.45 -31.23
C PRO A 147 11.03 54.92 -30.07
N ASP A 148 11.61 55.79 -29.24
CA ASP A 148 12.35 55.38 -28.04
C ASP A 148 11.45 54.71 -26.99
N GLN A 149 10.19 55.13 -26.86
CA GLN A 149 9.23 54.49 -25.96
C GLN A 149 8.77 53.14 -26.51
N ALA A 150 8.52 53.06 -27.83
CA ALA A 150 8.21 51.79 -28.49
C ALA A 150 9.35 50.77 -28.31
N LYS A 151 10.60 51.20 -28.45
CA LYS A 151 11.78 50.34 -28.22
C LYS A 151 11.85 49.82 -26.78
N LYS A 152 11.62 50.67 -25.78
CA LYS A 152 11.56 50.24 -24.36
C LYS A 152 10.43 49.24 -24.09
N ALA A 153 9.27 49.42 -24.71
CA ALA A 153 8.16 48.49 -24.57
C ALA A 153 8.51 47.11 -25.17
N LEU A 154 9.14 47.07 -26.35
CA LEU A 154 9.62 45.83 -26.97
C LEU A 154 10.71 45.12 -26.13
N GLU A 155 11.63 45.87 -25.54
CA GLU A 155 12.63 45.33 -24.59
C GLU A 155 11.95 44.71 -23.37
N THR A 156 10.91 45.37 -22.85
CA THR A 156 10.13 44.87 -21.70
C THR A 156 9.42 43.57 -22.05
N ILE A 157 8.71 43.50 -23.18
CA ILE A 157 8.06 42.27 -23.69
C ILE A 157 9.07 41.12 -23.78
N SER A 158 10.24 41.39 -24.37
CA SER A 158 11.31 40.40 -24.52
C SER A 158 11.82 39.89 -23.17
N SER A 159 11.95 40.78 -22.19
CA SER A 159 12.38 40.44 -20.83
C SER A 159 11.33 39.59 -20.10
N THR A 160 10.05 40.00 -20.13
CA THR A 160 8.94 39.27 -19.53
C THR A 160 8.79 37.88 -20.14
N GLY A 161 8.96 37.75 -21.46
CA GLY A 161 8.90 36.47 -22.16
C GLY A 161 9.99 35.50 -21.71
N ARG A 162 11.24 35.98 -21.62
CA ARG A 162 12.35 35.18 -21.10
C ARG A 162 12.13 34.77 -19.64
N GLN A 163 11.63 35.69 -18.81
CA GLN A 163 11.35 35.40 -17.40
C GLN A 163 10.26 34.33 -17.23
N ALA A 164 9.14 34.45 -17.94
CA ALA A 164 8.05 33.47 -17.89
C ALA A 164 8.50 32.07 -18.35
N LEU A 165 9.31 31.98 -19.42
CA LEU A 165 9.88 30.71 -19.89
C LEU A 165 10.84 30.09 -18.87
N ALA A 166 11.66 30.91 -18.19
CA ALA A 166 12.56 30.44 -17.14
C ALA A 166 11.79 29.91 -15.93
N GLU A 167 10.72 30.59 -15.53
CA GLU A 167 9.87 30.18 -14.41
C GLU A 167 9.14 28.86 -14.69
N MET A 168 8.59 28.69 -15.90
CA MET A 168 8.01 27.40 -16.33
C MET A 168 9.03 26.27 -16.35
N ARG A 169 10.25 26.50 -16.87
CA ARG A 169 11.31 25.48 -16.89
C ARG A 169 11.72 25.08 -15.47
N ARG A 170 11.77 26.02 -14.54
CA ARG A 170 12.07 25.75 -13.14
C ARG A 170 10.99 24.89 -12.48
N LEU A 171 9.72 25.21 -12.70
CA LEU A 171 8.59 24.43 -12.17
C LEU A 171 8.54 23.01 -12.77
N LEU A 172 8.73 22.87 -14.09
CA LEU A 172 8.81 21.56 -14.75
C LEU A 172 10.05 20.75 -14.33
N GLY A 173 11.17 21.42 -14.09
CA GLY A 173 12.40 20.79 -13.59
C GLY A 173 12.20 20.15 -12.23
N VAL A 174 11.50 20.82 -11.31
CA VAL A 174 11.19 20.28 -9.97
C VAL A 174 10.27 19.06 -10.06
N LEU A 175 9.31 19.03 -10.98
CA LEU A 175 8.41 17.89 -11.17
C LEU A 175 9.11 16.67 -11.78
N ARG A 176 10.04 16.88 -12.72
CA ARG A 176 10.79 15.79 -13.35
C ARG A 176 11.72 15.07 -12.37
N THR A 177 12.38 15.81 -11.47
CA THR A 177 13.28 15.20 -10.47
C THR A 177 12.51 14.35 -9.44
N GLY A 178 11.25 14.72 -9.13
CA GLY A 178 10.38 13.93 -8.26
C GLY A 178 9.88 12.63 -8.91
N GLU A 179 9.50 12.67 -10.19
CA GLU A 179 9.06 11.46 -10.91
C GLU A 179 10.19 10.43 -11.14
N HIS A 180 11.45 10.89 -11.26
CA HIS A 180 12.63 10.00 -11.39
C HIS A 180 13.10 9.42 -10.06
N GLN A 181 12.53 9.83 -8.92
CA GLN A 181 12.80 9.24 -7.61
C GLN A 181 11.78 8.16 -7.21
N GLU A 182 10.57 8.18 -7.79
CA GLU A 182 9.55 7.14 -7.56
C GLU A 182 9.61 5.99 -8.57
N ALA A 183 10.03 6.25 -9.81
CA ALA A 183 10.45 5.20 -10.72
C ALA A 183 11.89 4.80 -10.35
N GLY A 184 12.10 3.58 -9.87
CA GLY A 184 13.42 2.98 -9.63
C GLY A 184 14.24 2.75 -10.91
N GLU A 185 14.22 3.71 -11.83
CA GLU A 185 15.11 3.75 -12.98
C GLU A 185 16.39 4.41 -12.49
N TYR A 186 17.30 3.54 -12.06
CA TYR A 186 18.71 3.84 -11.85
C TYR A 186 19.23 4.47 -13.15
N VAL A 187 19.11 5.80 -13.30
CA VAL A 187 19.87 6.51 -14.33
C VAL A 187 21.32 6.22 -13.94
N PRO A 188 22.07 5.44 -14.75
CA PRO A 188 23.44 5.10 -14.37
C PRO A 188 24.17 6.41 -14.12
N GLN A 189 24.84 6.49 -12.96
CA GLN A 189 25.63 7.67 -12.63
C GLN A 189 26.53 7.99 -13.81
N PRO A 190 26.62 9.27 -14.21
CA PRO A 190 27.38 9.65 -15.38
C PRO A 190 28.83 9.15 -15.26
N ASP A 191 29.25 8.36 -16.24
CA ASP A 191 30.63 7.86 -16.35
C ASP A 191 31.51 8.94 -16.99
N VAL A 192 32.82 8.86 -16.76
CA VAL A 192 33.87 9.72 -17.34
C VAL A 192 33.80 9.75 -18.87
N GLN A 193 33.24 8.71 -19.50
CA GLN A 193 33.00 8.66 -20.95
C GLN A 193 31.99 9.72 -21.43
N GLN A 194 31.10 10.22 -20.56
CA GLN A 194 30.11 11.25 -20.89
C GLN A 194 30.67 12.69 -20.79
N ILE A 195 31.91 12.86 -20.35
CA ILE A 195 32.59 14.17 -20.32
C ILE A 195 32.81 14.70 -21.75
N GLU A 196 33.07 13.82 -22.71
CA GLU A 196 33.23 14.19 -24.13
C GLU A 196 31.95 14.84 -24.69
N ASP A 197 30.80 14.21 -24.45
CA ASP A 197 29.49 14.71 -24.86
C ASP A 197 29.17 16.06 -24.19
N LEU A 198 29.51 16.23 -22.91
CA LEU A 198 29.30 17.47 -22.16
C LEU A 198 30.17 18.62 -22.72
N VAL A 199 31.44 18.34 -23.05
CA VAL A 199 32.36 19.30 -23.67
C VAL A 199 31.84 19.73 -25.05
N GLU A 200 31.33 18.80 -25.84
CA GLU A 200 30.76 19.09 -27.15
C GLU A 200 29.48 19.95 -27.04
N GLN A 201 28.64 19.69 -26.04
CA GLN A 201 27.44 20.47 -25.76
C GLN A 201 27.78 21.92 -25.30
N CYS A 202 28.84 22.09 -24.52
CA CYS A 202 29.35 23.41 -24.11
C CYS A 202 29.93 24.19 -25.29
N ARG A 203 30.68 23.53 -26.20
CA ARG A 203 31.19 24.15 -27.44
C ARG A 203 30.07 24.59 -28.36
N THR A 204 29.04 23.76 -28.52
CA THR A 204 27.85 24.09 -29.32
C THR A 204 27.08 25.30 -28.74
N SER A 205 27.19 25.49 -27.42
CA SER A 205 26.64 26.65 -26.71
C SER A 205 27.53 27.91 -26.77
N GLY A 206 28.66 27.86 -27.50
CA GLY A 206 29.56 29.00 -27.74
C GLY A 206 30.62 29.24 -26.67
N LEU A 207 30.80 28.31 -25.71
CA LEU A 207 31.83 28.41 -24.69
C LEU A 207 33.17 27.82 -25.21
N PRO A 208 34.30 28.53 -25.10
CA PRO A 208 35.60 28.01 -25.49
C PRO A 208 36.11 27.01 -24.44
N VAL A 209 35.96 25.71 -24.72
CA VAL A 209 36.40 24.61 -23.84
C VAL A 209 37.38 23.71 -24.58
N ASP A 210 38.56 23.50 -23.99
CA ASP A 210 39.58 22.56 -24.47
C ASP A 210 39.57 21.28 -23.61
N PHE A 211 39.64 20.12 -24.26
CA PHE A 211 39.59 18.81 -23.61
C PHE A 211 40.68 17.92 -24.18
N LYS A 212 41.51 17.35 -23.31
CA LYS A 212 42.66 16.52 -23.69
C LYS A 212 42.75 15.32 -22.74
N VAL A 213 42.86 14.13 -23.32
CA VAL A 213 43.10 12.88 -22.59
C VAL A 213 44.58 12.52 -22.70
N GLU A 214 45.25 12.30 -21.56
CA GLU A 214 46.65 11.86 -21.52
C GLU A 214 46.76 10.46 -20.88
N GLY A 215 47.46 9.54 -21.56
CA GLY A 215 47.64 8.16 -21.12
C GLY A 215 46.66 7.16 -21.77
N THR A 216 46.66 5.92 -21.29
CA THR A 216 45.74 4.86 -21.77
C THR A 216 44.48 4.78 -20.89
N PRO A 217 43.27 4.87 -21.47
CA PRO A 217 42.02 4.71 -20.73
C PRO A 217 41.97 3.39 -19.97
N ARG A 218 41.51 3.41 -18.72
CA ARG A 218 41.33 2.23 -17.88
C ARG A 218 39.98 2.32 -17.18
N GLN A 219 39.30 1.19 -16.99
CA GLN A 219 38.07 1.15 -16.20
C GLN A 219 38.38 1.58 -14.77
N LEU A 220 37.65 2.57 -14.27
CA LEU A 220 37.78 3.08 -12.92
C LEU A 220 36.65 2.49 -12.05
N PRO A 221 36.84 2.38 -10.73
CA PRO A 221 35.72 2.11 -9.84
C PRO A 221 34.71 3.27 -9.89
N SER A 222 33.41 2.98 -9.90
CA SER A 222 32.32 3.96 -10.07
C SER A 222 32.38 5.19 -9.12
N GLY A 223 32.90 5.03 -7.90
CA GLY A 223 33.08 6.15 -6.97
C GLY A 223 34.17 7.16 -7.39
N VAL A 224 35.15 6.73 -8.18
CA VAL A 224 36.21 7.58 -8.74
C VAL A 224 35.73 8.27 -10.03
N GLU A 225 34.90 7.58 -10.82
CA GLU A 225 34.27 8.13 -12.03
C GLU A 225 33.38 9.34 -11.68
N LEU A 226 32.58 9.24 -10.61
CA LEU A 226 31.72 10.34 -10.14
C LEU A 226 32.51 11.58 -9.65
N THR A 227 33.76 11.41 -9.20
CA THR A 227 34.59 12.55 -8.76
C THR A 227 35.28 13.24 -9.94
N ALA A 228 35.35 12.57 -11.09
CA ALA A 228 36.02 13.06 -12.29
C ALA A 228 35.05 13.72 -13.30
N TYR A 229 33.76 13.37 -13.27
CA TYR A 229 32.68 14.07 -13.97
C TYR A 229 32.31 15.38 -13.28
#